data_AF-A0A972U359-F1
#
_entry.id   AF-A0A972U359-F1
#
_cell.length_a   1.000
_cell.length_b   1.000
_cell.length_c   1.000
_cell.angle_alpha   90.00
_cell.angle_beta   90.00
_cell.angle_gamma   90.00
#
_symmetry.space_group_name_H-M   'P 1'
#
loop_
_entity.id
_entity.type
_entity.pdbx_description
1 polymer ?
#
loop_
_entity_poly.entity_id
_entity_poly.type
_entity_poly.pdbx_seq_one_letter_code
_entity_poly.pdbx_strand_id
1 'polypeptide(L)'
;MTTESDTDRVEFAWFVNKPRDVDAASMSEYLGRGEWQLQGSTRYAYQLGQMNAGDSIALKSVANRKTGTGFFNADTIVSVMTIYATGRIRSVDPDSGRIHVSWNAMAEPRPWRFFTLNKSPWLVKAETALKRALLDFVFHRADQDIGMFLSEDYWRGRYPSTPDFSWVNFYEAFASRLLEYRNRREELIDLVHQVAESQPLMSYLVNDKWSDGTSHRIADIDPFTLMSAFNRQTTDENRHAVASQLAQALEVHVPAPRGFDGLPLVNNQNSWFVSYTRNRSEGDVEALWSVFAAALRLAEQESGANRESFVVAYDAAVKVRGVRWNLTQGLFWARPERFAPMDNLSRVYLRDRFGVAAPTDGAAYLTVIDELRTILDGDDTSLTSLPELSFAAFFAAQQKTPEHDIEGMAYWACALNEAVDLEAEEHAYKKETADLLRKARDQAQADSPDWVGTFRKAMRSTNVLNFRFIDDVKNAIAADPQRIIRIFDRVWVSGIPADLDTFQDELRDVLGKLTAGNATALGAQLLMAVDDAENAPYSPSRTARWYQLSGAEGPEDSSSATARYTAMLAFLDSLGSAISRATGE
;
A
#
# COMPACT_ATOMS: atom_id res chain seq x y z
N MET A 1 -32.84 -3.67 31.08
CA MET A 1 -32.09 -2.61 30.40
C MET A 1 -31.54 -1.67 31.47
N THR A 2 -30.43 -2.06 32.07
CA THR A 2 -29.60 -1.19 32.90
C THR A 2 -28.67 -0.47 31.93
N THR A 3 -28.79 0.85 31.89
CA THR A 3 -27.86 1.76 31.23
C THR A 3 -26.45 1.53 31.79
N GLU A 4 -25.55 0.94 31.00
CA GLU A 4 -24.11 1.05 31.25
C GLU A 4 -23.77 2.53 31.33
N SER A 5 -23.18 2.93 32.45
CA SER A 5 -22.89 4.32 32.76
C SER A 5 -21.83 4.88 31.82
N ASP A 6 -22.09 6.06 31.27
CA ASP A 6 -21.21 6.90 30.41
C ASP A 6 -19.86 7.31 31.06
N THR A 7 -19.51 6.71 32.21
CA THR A 7 -18.34 7.02 33.06
C THR A 7 -17.15 6.08 32.87
N ASP A 8 -17.30 4.98 32.14
CA ASP A 8 -16.20 4.02 31.89
C ASP A 8 -15.53 4.21 30.52
N ARG A 9 -15.95 5.21 29.75
CA ARG A 9 -15.50 5.43 28.37
C ARG A 9 -14.13 6.10 28.33
N VAL A 10 -13.19 5.50 27.59
CA VAL A 10 -11.85 6.07 27.41
C VAL A 10 -11.86 7.12 26.30
N GLU A 11 -11.85 8.41 26.68
CA GLU A 11 -11.84 9.54 25.73
C GLU A 11 -10.46 9.84 25.13
N PHE A 12 -9.40 9.45 25.81
CA PHE A 12 -8.04 9.49 25.27
C PHE A 12 -7.14 8.46 25.93
N ALA A 13 -6.07 8.07 25.24
CA ALA A 13 -5.03 7.22 25.80
C ALA A 13 -3.66 7.48 25.16
N TRP A 14 -2.61 7.19 25.92
CA TRP A 14 -1.23 7.19 25.44
C TRP A 14 -0.85 5.81 24.89
N PHE A 15 -0.25 5.77 23.72
CA PHE A 15 0.28 4.56 23.11
C PHE A 15 1.81 4.62 23.12
N VAL A 16 2.42 3.62 23.73
CA VAL A 16 3.88 3.54 23.89
C VAL A 16 4.44 2.27 23.30
N ASN A 17 5.64 2.36 22.72
CA ASN A 17 6.29 1.21 22.12
C ASN A 17 6.87 0.28 23.18
N LYS A 18 6.63 -1.02 23.01
CA LYS A 18 7.36 -2.09 23.67
C LYS A 18 8.84 -1.98 23.34
N PRO A 19 9.75 -2.06 24.34
CA PRO A 19 11.17 -2.15 24.08
C PRO A 19 11.51 -3.31 23.12
N ARG A 20 12.56 -3.14 22.31
CA ARG A 20 12.92 -4.12 21.26
C ARG A 20 13.48 -5.42 21.84
N ASP A 21 14.12 -5.33 22.99
CA ASP A 21 14.76 -6.41 23.76
C ASP A 21 13.78 -7.25 24.58
N VAL A 22 12.53 -6.79 24.77
CA VAL A 22 11.49 -7.55 25.47
C VAL A 22 10.80 -8.49 24.48
N ASP A 23 10.97 -9.79 24.65
CA ASP A 23 10.28 -10.83 23.87
C ASP A 23 9.01 -11.34 24.57
N ALA A 24 8.37 -12.38 24.02
CA ALA A 24 7.17 -12.96 24.60
C ALA A 24 7.43 -13.61 25.98
N ALA A 25 8.61 -14.20 26.19
CA ALA A 25 8.96 -14.89 27.44
C ALA A 25 9.21 -13.89 28.59
N SER A 26 9.83 -12.76 28.29
CA SER A 26 10.15 -11.68 29.25
C SER A 26 9.04 -10.66 29.45
N MET A 27 7.94 -10.74 28.67
CA MET A 27 6.82 -9.80 28.74
C MET A 27 6.20 -9.69 30.14
N SER A 28 5.94 -10.83 30.79
CA SER A 28 5.30 -10.83 32.11
C SER A 28 6.17 -10.17 33.17
N GLU A 29 7.48 -10.45 33.15
CA GLU A 29 8.45 -9.81 34.03
C GLU A 29 8.53 -8.31 33.77
N TYR A 30 8.61 -7.90 32.49
CA TYR A 30 8.66 -6.50 32.09
C TYR A 30 7.44 -5.71 32.60
N LEU A 31 6.23 -6.22 32.37
CA LEU A 31 5.00 -5.59 32.85
C LEU A 31 4.93 -5.57 34.39
N GLY A 32 5.44 -6.61 35.05
CA GLY A 32 5.50 -6.71 36.52
C GLY A 32 6.36 -5.65 37.20
N ARG A 33 7.37 -5.10 36.50
CA ARG A 33 8.18 -3.97 37.00
C ARG A 33 7.36 -2.69 37.12
N GLY A 34 6.26 -2.55 36.38
CA GLY A 34 5.37 -1.39 36.47
C GLY A 34 6.00 -0.09 35.97
N GLU A 35 6.96 -0.18 35.05
CA GLU A 35 7.72 0.96 34.54
C GLU A 35 7.87 0.92 33.03
N TRP A 36 7.79 2.09 32.40
CA TRP A 36 8.14 2.32 31.01
C TRP A 36 9.14 3.47 30.90
N GLN A 37 10.18 3.29 30.09
CA GLN A 37 11.29 4.22 29.95
C GLN A 37 11.32 4.80 28.53
N LEU A 38 11.23 6.12 28.42
CA LEU A 38 11.43 6.82 27.16
C LEU A 38 12.92 7.04 26.91
N GLN A 39 13.38 6.72 25.70
CA GLN A 39 14.74 7.04 25.25
C GLN A 39 14.76 8.46 24.65
N GLY A 40 15.71 9.30 25.09
CA GLY A 40 15.83 10.69 24.62
C GLY A 40 14.73 11.62 25.14
N SER A 41 14.49 11.62 26.45
CA SER A 41 13.43 12.38 27.14
C SER A 41 13.35 13.85 26.73
N THR A 42 14.49 14.52 26.51
CA THR A 42 14.55 15.92 26.09
C THR A 42 13.77 16.21 24.81
N ARG A 43 13.75 15.27 23.85
CA ARG A 43 13.00 15.42 22.58
C ARG A 43 11.48 15.39 22.79
N TYR A 44 11.02 14.76 23.87
CA TYR A 44 9.61 14.49 24.13
C TYR A 44 9.11 15.19 25.41
N ALA A 45 9.83 16.21 25.88
CA ALA A 45 9.51 16.92 27.11
C ALA A 45 8.09 17.50 27.10
N TYR A 46 7.62 17.97 25.94
CA TYR A 46 6.26 18.46 25.75
C TYR A 46 5.21 17.36 25.97
N GLN A 47 5.38 16.18 25.36
CA GLN A 47 4.46 15.05 25.54
C GLN A 47 4.49 14.53 26.97
N LEU A 48 5.67 14.41 27.58
CA LEU A 48 5.81 14.00 28.98
C LEU A 48 5.10 14.98 29.92
N GLY A 49 5.15 16.28 29.65
CA GLY A 49 4.45 17.30 30.42
C GLY A 49 2.92 17.26 30.30
N GLN A 50 2.37 16.56 29.31
CA GLN A 50 0.92 16.36 29.16
C GLN A 50 0.40 15.09 29.83
N MET A 51 1.30 14.17 30.21
CA MET A 51 0.91 12.91 30.85
C MET A 51 0.63 13.14 32.33
N ASN A 52 -0.51 12.64 32.80
CA ASN A 52 -0.92 12.76 34.19
C ASN A 52 -1.16 11.39 34.85
N ALA A 53 -1.05 11.34 36.16
CA ALA A 53 -1.49 10.18 36.93
C ALA A 53 -2.99 9.94 36.68
N GLY A 54 -3.36 8.69 36.41
CA GLY A 54 -4.72 8.29 36.05
C GLY A 54 -4.96 8.15 34.53
N ASP A 55 -4.10 8.71 33.68
CA ASP A 55 -4.23 8.59 32.23
C ASP A 55 -4.18 7.12 31.79
N SER A 56 -5.01 6.77 30.80
CA SER A 56 -4.97 5.47 30.13
C SER A 56 -3.72 5.35 29.26
N ILE A 57 -3.06 4.20 29.30
CA ILE A 57 -1.87 3.92 28.50
C ILE A 57 -1.92 2.50 27.92
N ALA A 58 -1.39 2.31 26.71
CA ALA A 58 -1.33 1.03 26.02
C ALA A 58 0.10 0.74 25.53
N LEU A 59 0.57 -0.49 25.74
CA LEU A 59 1.86 -0.99 25.27
C LEU A 59 1.69 -1.69 23.92
N LYS A 60 2.39 -1.21 22.90
CA LYS A 60 2.24 -1.68 21.51
C LYS A 60 3.57 -2.00 20.81
N SER A 61 3.49 -2.70 19.68
CA SER A 61 4.52 -2.71 18.64
C SER A 61 3.86 -2.50 17.28
N VAL A 62 4.62 -2.07 16.29
CA VAL A 62 4.15 -1.97 14.90
C VAL A 62 5.08 -2.78 14.01
N ALA A 63 4.51 -3.62 13.16
CA ALA A 63 5.24 -4.42 12.19
C ALA A 63 4.42 -4.55 10.91
N ASN A 64 5.11 -4.60 9.78
CA ASN A 64 4.51 -4.92 8.50
C ASN A 64 4.33 -6.44 8.39
N ARG A 65 3.14 -6.89 8.00
CA ARG A 65 2.78 -8.29 7.82
C ARG A 65 2.16 -8.48 6.43
N LYS A 66 2.42 -9.63 5.81
CA LYS A 66 1.67 -10.09 4.63
C LYS A 66 0.68 -11.18 5.02
N THR A 67 1.10 -12.09 5.89
CA THR A 67 0.29 -13.23 6.36
C THR A 67 -0.34 -12.95 7.72
N GLY A 68 -1.36 -13.73 8.09
CA GLY A 68 -2.06 -13.60 9.38
C GLY A 68 -2.77 -12.25 9.57
N THR A 69 -3.15 -11.59 8.48
CA THR A 69 -3.79 -10.27 8.47
C THR A 69 -5.24 -10.31 8.93
N GLY A 70 -5.91 -11.46 8.80
CA GLY A 70 -7.32 -11.65 9.20
C GLY A 70 -8.34 -11.16 8.17
N PHE A 71 -7.89 -10.79 6.97
CA PHE A 71 -8.73 -10.45 5.82
C PHE A 71 -7.95 -10.72 4.52
N PHE A 72 -8.64 -10.79 3.38
CA PHE A 72 -8.00 -10.98 2.10
C PHE A 72 -7.25 -9.71 1.64
N ASN A 73 -5.92 -9.75 1.67
CA ASN A 73 -5.05 -8.60 1.35
C ASN A 73 -4.34 -8.71 -0.01
N ALA A 74 -4.68 -9.70 -0.85
CA ALA A 74 -4.03 -9.93 -2.14
C ALA A 74 -2.50 -9.92 -2.07
N ASP A 75 -1.93 -10.51 -1.01
CA ASP A 75 -0.49 -10.54 -0.71
C ASP A 75 0.19 -9.16 -0.57
N THR A 76 -0.61 -8.12 -0.36
CA THR A 76 -0.16 -6.75 -0.12
C THR A 76 0.23 -6.57 1.34
N ILE A 77 1.32 -5.85 1.61
CA ILE A 77 1.77 -5.59 2.97
C ILE A 77 0.71 -4.79 3.74
N VAL A 78 0.41 -5.23 4.96
CA VAL A 78 -0.46 -4.57 5.93
C VAL A 78 0.38 -4.14 7.13
N SER A 79 0.27 -2.88 7.54
CA SER A 79 0.84 -2.45 8.81
C SER A 79 -0.05 -2.93 9.96
N VAL A 80 0.54 -3.65 10.90
CA VAL A 80 -0.14 -4.26 12.05
C VAL A 80 0.45 -3.71 13.34
N MET A 81 -0.41 -3.11 14.16
CA MET A 81 -0.10 -2.66 15.51
C MET A 81 -0.54 -3.72 16.52
N THR A 82 0.39 -4.41 17.16
CA THR A 82 0.06 -5.42 18.18
C THR A 82 0.01 -4.79 19.56
N ILE A 83 -1.09 -5.00 20.29
CA ILE A 83 -1.31 -4.51 21.64
C ILE A 83 -1.02 -5.62 22.64
N TYR A 84 -0.14 -5.35 23.62
CA TYR A 84 0.31 -6.34 24.60
C TYR A 84 -0.31 -6.13 25.99
N ALA A 85 -0.56 -4.88 26.35
CA ALA A 85 -1.09 -4.52 27.66
C ALA A 85 -1.79 -3.15 27.59
N THR A 86 -2.77 -2.96 28.48
CA THR A 86 -3.31 -1.64 28.82
C THR A 86 -2.90 -1.29 30.24
N GLY A 87 -3.09 -0.05 30.68
CA GLY A 87 -2.73 0.35 32.03
C GLY A 87 -3.17 1.75 32.39
N ARG A 88 -2.85 2.14 33.62
CA ARG A 88 -3.07 3.49 34.17
C ARG A 88 -1.74 4.06 34.66
N ILE A 89 -1.42 5.28 34.25
CA ILE A 89 -0.22 5.99 34.71
C ILE A 89 -0.33 6.26 36.22
N ARG A 90 0.72 5.97 36.98
CA ARG A 90 0.83 6.29 38.41
C ARG A 90 1.56 7.60 38.65
N SER A 91 2.67 7.79 37.94
CA SER A 91 3.49 9.00 38.00
C SER A 91 4.39 9.10 36.77
N VAL A 92 4.83 10.32 36.48
CA VAL A 92 5.74 10.66 35.39
C VAL A 92 6.92 11.41 35.99
N ASP A 93 8.12 11.00 35.65
CA ASP A 93 9.36 11.74 35.89
C ASP A 93 9.85 12.30 34.54
N PRO A 94 9.57 13.58 34.23
CA PRO A 94 9.91 14.18 32.94
C PRO A 94 11.41 14.28 32.69
N ASP A 95 12.21 14.45 33.75
CA ASP A 95 13.66 14.64 33.64
C ASP A 95 14.33 13.33 33.22
N SER A 96 13.97 12.22 33.88
CA SER A 96 14.49 10.90 33.52
C SER A 96 13.73 10.24 32.35
N GLY A 97 12.53 10.72 32.00
CA GLY A 97 11.65 10.11 31.02
C GLY A 97 11.03 8.78 31.50
N ARG A 98 11.02 8.53 32.80
CA ARG A 98 10.46 7.32 33.41
C ARG A 98 8.98 7.53 33.71
N ILE A 99 8.15 6.56 33.36
CA ILE A 99 6.71 6.54 33.63
C ILE A 99 6.40 5.28 34.44
N HIS A 100 5.81 5.46 35.62
CA HIS A 100 5.33 4.34 36.43
C HIS A 100 3.89 4.02 36.03
N VAL A 101 3.57 2.76 35.79
CA VAL A 101 2.30 2.31 35.23
C VAL A 101 1.76 1.09 35.99
N SER A 102 0.47 1.10 36.31
CA SER A 102 -0.29 -0.11 36.66
C SER A 102 -0.67 -0.83 35.36
N TRP A 103 0.14 -1.79 34.92
CA TRP A 103 -0.16 -2.59 33.73
C TRP A 103 -1.23 -3.66 33.99
N ASN A 104 -2.06 -3.88 32.98
CA ASN A 104 -3.00 -4.99 32.83
C ASN A 104 -2.63 -5.74 31.55
N ALA A 105 -2.00 -6.91 31.71
CA ALA A 105 -1.54 -7.71 30.60
C ALA A 105 -2.72 -8.31 29.81
N MET A 106 -2.63 -8.30 28.49
CA MET A 106 -3.56 -9.07 27.66
C MET A 106 -3.18 -10.55 27.71
N ALA A 107 -4.17 -11.44 27.83
CA ALA A 107 -3.94 -12.89 27.81
C ALA A 107 -3.29 -13.32 26.49
N GLU A 108 -3.77 -12.75 25.38
CA GLU A 108 -3.16 -12.89 24.06
C GLU A 108 -2.98 -11.49 23.46
N PRO A 109 -1.80 -11.17 22.89
CA PRO A 109 -1.60 -9.89 22.21
C PRO A 109 -2.57 -9.73 21.04
N ARG A 110 -3.25 -8.59 20.97
CA ARG A 110 -4.29 -8.35 19.96
C ARG A 110 -3.74 -7.52 18.81
N PRO A 111 -3.78 -8.02 17.56
CA PRO A 111 -3.31 -7.26 16.41
C PRO A 111 -4.42 -6.32 15.89
N TRP A 112 -4.05 -5.05 15.68
CA TRP A 112 -4.86 -4.01 15.07
C TRP A 112 -4.31 -3.67 13.68
N ARG A 113 -5.15 -3.64 12.67
CA ARG A 113 -4.78 -3.37 11.27
C ARG A 113 -5.18 -1.96 10.91
N PHE A 114 -4.51 -1.35 9.93
CA PHE A 114 -4.84 0.01 9.48
C PHE A 114 -4.68 1.06 10.59
N PHE A 115 -4.63 2.34 10.22
CA PHE A 115 -4.50 3.44 11.19
C PHE A 115 -3.44 3.17 12.29
N THR A 116 -2.27 2.69 11.89
CA THR A 116 -1.17 2.32 12.80
C THR A 116 -0.11 3.40 12.80
N LEU A 117 0.46 3.72 13.95
CA LEU A 117 1.55 4.70 14.03
C LEU A 117 2.71 4.16 14.87
N ASN A 118 3.93 4.20 14.34
CA ASN A 118 5.13 3.75 15.07
C ASN A 118 5.66 4.82 16.06
N LYS A 119 5.05 6.01 16.10
CA LYS A 119 5.35 7.08 17.06
C LYS A 119 5.14 6.59 18.50
N SER A 120 6.00 7.04 19.40
CA SER A 120 5.95 6.74 20.82
C SER A 120 6.67 7.85 21.61
N PRO A 121 6.02 8.50 22.59
CA PRO A 121 4.60 8.34 22.94
C PRO A 121 3.67 8.93 21.87
N TRP A 122 2.50 8.31 21.68
CA TRP A 122 1.43 8.76 20.78
C TRP A 122 0.14 8.98 21.57
N LEU A 123 -0.38 10.20 21.57
CA LEU A 123 -1.66 10.52 22.19
C LEU A 123 -2.79 10.28 21.18
N VAL A 124 -3.74 9.42 21.52
CA VAL A 124 -4.96 9.20 20.74
C VAL A 124 -6.13 9.77 21.53
N LYS A 125 -6.81 10.76 20.95
CA LYS A 125 -8.05 11.34 21.46
C LYS A 125 -9.22 10.87 20.60
N ALA A 126 -10.36 10.64 21.20
CA ALA A 126 -11.47 9.98 20.56
C ALA A 126 -12.35 10.91 19.71
N GLU A 127 -11.71 11.66 18.82
CA GLU A 127 -12.27 12.76 18.02
C GLU A 127 -12.89 12.29 16.70
N THR A 128 -12.44 11.14 16.18
CA THR A 128 -12.93 10.55 14.94
C THR A 128 -13.41 9.13 15.18
N ALA A 129 -14.25 8.60 14.28
CA ALA A 129 -14.74 7.22 14.33
C ALA A 129 -13.58 6.21 14.36
N LEU A 130 -12.53 6.43 13.57
CA LEU A 130 -11.34 5.56 13.54
C LEU A 130 -10.56 5.58 14.85
N LYS A 131 -10.32 6.76 15.43
CA LYS A 131 -9.64 6.90 16.74
C LYS A 131 -10.49 6.28 17.85
N ARG A 132 -11.81 6.45 17.82
CA ARG A 132 -12.75 5.82 18.75
C ARG A 132 -12.70 4.30 18.64
N ALA A 133 -12.80 3.75 17.44
CA ALA A 133 -12.74 2.31 17.21
C ALA A 133 -11.42 1.70 17.73
N LEU A 134 -10.30 2.39 17.57
CA LEU A 134 -9.03 1.97 18.15
C LEU A 134 -9.07 1.94 19.69
N LEU A 135 -9.62 2.97 20.34
CA LEU A 135 -9.73 3.02 21.80
C LEU A 135 -10.68 1.93 22.32
N ASP A 136 -11.82 1.71 21.67
CA ASP A 136 -12.78 0.67 22.02
C ASP A 136 -12.19 -0.73 21.83
N PHE A 137 -11.42 -0.95 20.76
CA PHE A 137 -10.67 -2.18 20.57
C PHE A 137 -9.68 -2.42 21.71
N VAL A 138 -8.88 -1.41 22.07
CA VAL A 138 -7.79 -1.54 23.05
C VAL A 138 -8.30 -1.71 24.47
N PHE A 139 -9.25 -0.87 24.90
CA PHE A 139 -9.67 -0.76 26.30
C PHE A 139 -10.99 -1.46 26.61
N HIS A 140 -11.85 -1.67 25.61
CA HIS A 140 -13.17 -2.28 25.77
C HIS A 140 -13.30 -3.65 25.09
N ARG A 141 -12.19 -4.20 24.57
CA ARG A 141 -12.14 -5.50 23.89
C ARG A 141 -13.10 -5.63 22.70
N ALA A 142 -13.51 -4.52 22.10
CA ALA A 142 -14.30 -4.56 20.87
C ALA A 142 -13.52 -5.27 19.76
N ASP A 143 -14.24 -5.88 18.82
CA ASP A 143 -13.65 -6.41 17.59
C ASP A 143 -13.32 -5.27 16.63
N GLN A 144 -12.30 -5.47 15.82
CA GLN A 144 -11.97 -4.51 14.78
C GLN A 144 -12.91 -4.70 13.58
N ASP A 145 -13.62 -3.64 13.21
CA ASP A 145 -14.39 -3.61 11.96
C ASP A 145 -13.47 -3.30 10.78
N ILE A 146 -13.02 -4.33 10.07
CA ILE A 146 -12.21 -4.20 8.85
C ILE A 146 -12.99 -3.50 7.73
N GLY A 147 -14.31 -3.74 7.65
CA GLY A 147 -15.18 -3.16 6.62
C GLY A 147 -15.25 -1.64 6.70
N MET A 148 -15.26 -1.09 7.92
CA MET A 148 -15.19 0.36 8.17
C MET A 148 -13.96 1.00 7.51
N PHE A 149 -12.80 0.34 7.55
CA PHE A 149 -11.60 0.87 6.88
C PHE A 149 -11.68 0.68 5.37
N LEU A 150 -12.13 -0.49 4.90
CA LEU A 150 -12.23 -0.78 3.47
C LEU A 150 -13.33 0.02 2.75
N SER A 151 -14.23 0.68 3.47
CA SER A 151 -15.18 1.65 2.88
C SER A 151 -14.57 3.02 2.61
N GLU A 152 -13.45 3.36 3.24
CA GLU A 152 -12.75 4.63 3.07
C GLU A 152 -11.80 4.57 1.86
N ASP A 153 -11.78 5.64 1.05
CA ASP A 153 -11.07 5.69 -0.23
C ASP A 153 -9.58 5.31 -0.13
N TYR A 154 -8.93 5.76 0.95
CA TYR A 154 -7.51 5.50 1.20
C TYR A 154 -7.18 4.01 1.27
N TRP A 155 -7.98 3.20 1.95
CA TRP A 155 -7.73 1.76 2.10
C TRP A 155 -8.34 0.95 0.97
N ARG A 156 -9.51 1.36 0.45
CA ARG A 156 -10.19 0.71 -0.67
C ARG A 156 -9.32 0.61 -1.92
N GLY A 157 -8.49 1.63 -2.19
CA GLY A 157 -7.54 1.60 -3.32
C GLY A 157 -6.32 0.70 -3.10
N ARG A 158 -6.07 0.25 -1.86
CA ARG A 158 -4.85 -0.49 -1.46
C ARG A 158 -5.11 -1.95 -1.16
N TYR A 159 -6.33 -2.29 -0.77
CA TYR A 159 -6.74 -3.63 -0.43
C TYR A 159 -8.08 -3.92 -1.10
N PRO A 160 -8.23 -5.10 -1.72
CA PRO A 160 -9.48 -5.44 -2.38
C PRO A 160 -10.53 -5.85 -1.36
N SER A 161 -11.80 -5.82 -1.78
CA SER A 161 -12.84 -6.58 -1.09
C SER A 161 -12.54 -8.08 -1.15
N THR A 162 -13.20 -8.86 -0.30
CA THR A 162 -13.12 -10.32 -0.39
C THR A 162 -13.64 -10.77 -1.77
N PRO A 163 -12.84 -11.50 -2.57
CA PRO A 163 -13.22 -11.92 -3.91
C PRO A 163 -14.30 -13.02 -3.90
N ASP A 164 -15.15 -13.03 -4.91
CA ASP A 164 -16.12 -14.11 -5.16
C ASP A 164 -15.57 -15.14 -6.16
N PHE A 165 -15.22 -16.32 -5.63
CA PHE A 165 -14.79 -17.48 -6.41
C PHE A 165 -15.90 -18.51 -6.66
N SER A 166 -17.17 -18.15 -6.51
CA SER A 166 -18.32 -19.04 -6.78
C SER A 166 -18.30 -19.63 -8.20
N TRP A 167 -17.62 -18.97 -9.15
CA TRP A 167 -17.42 -19.46 -10.50
C TRP A 167 -16.60 -20.76 -10.58
N VAL A 168 -15.73 -21.08 -9.62
CA VAL A 168 -14.87 -22.27 -9.66
C VAL A 168 -15.69 -23.55 -9.85
N ASN A 169 -16.68 -23.77 -8.98
CA ASN A 169 -17.52 -24.97 -9.02
C ASN A 169 -18.32 -25.09 -10.31
N PHE A 170 -18.84 -23.96 -10.82
CA PHE A 170 -19.57 -23.95 -12.08
C PHE A 170 -18.67 -24.30 -13.26
N TYR A 171 -17.49 -23.69 -13.32
CA TYR A 171 -16.55 -23.87 -14.42
C TYR A 171 -16.03 -25.32 -14.49
N GLU A 172 -15.74 -25.94 -13.34
CA GLU A 172 -15.31 -27.34 -13.30
C GLU A 172 -16.42 -28.31 -13.73
N ALA A 173 -17.65 -28.08 -13.28
CA ALA A 173 -18.82 -28.86 -13.67
C ALA A 173 -19.11 -28.70 -15.18
N PHE A 174 -19.05 -27.48 -15.69
CA PHE A 174 -19.20 -27.16 -17.11
C PHE A 174 -18.14 -27.87 -17.95
N ALA A 175 -16.87 -27.78 -17.56
CA ALA A 175 -15.78 -28.42 -18.28
C ALA A 175 -15.90 -29.95 -18.30
N SER A 176 -16.33 -30.55 -17.17
CA SER A 176 -16.54 -32.00 -17.08
C SER A 176 -17.64 -32.45 -18.01
N ARG A 177 -18.77 -31.72 -18.02
CA ARG A 177 -19.90 -32.02 -18.91
C ARG A 177 -19.55 -31.81 -20.38
N LEU A 178 -18.79 -30.76 -20.69
CA LEU A 178 -18.30 -30.47 -22.04
C LEU A 178 -17.41 -31.61 -22.57
N LEU A 179 -16.58 -32.24 -21.74
CA LEU A 179 -15.71 -33.34 -22.16
C LEU A 179 -16.48 -34.52 -22.76
N GLU A 180 -17.73 -34.77 -22.31
CA GLU A 180 -18.58 -35.85 -22.82
C GLU A 180 -19.00 -35.67 -24.29
N TYR A 181 -18.80 -34.47 -24.84
CA TYR A 181 -19.08 -34.15 -26.24
C TYR A 181 -17.86 -34.28 -27.15
N ARG A 182 -16.68 -34.65 -26.62
CA ARG A 182 -15.43 -34.77 -27.42
C ARG A 182 -15.60 -35.64 -28.66
N ASN A 183 -16.39 -36.73 -28.55
CA ASN A 183 -16.67 -37.69 -29.61
C ASN A 183 -18.07 -37.50 -30.24
N ARG A 184 -18.77 -36.41 -29.91
CA ARG A 184 -20.12 -36.07 -30.37
C ARG A 184 -20.19 -34.58 -30.76
N ARG A 185 -19.19 -34.10 -31.50
CA ARG A 185 -19.02 -32.66 -31.77
C ARG A 185 -20.10 -32.07 -32.67
N GLU A 186 -20.67 -32.88 -33.57
CA GLU A 186 -21.83 -32.44 -34.37
C GLU A 186 -23.01 -32.08 -33.48
N GLU A 187 -23.31 -32.90 -32.47
CA GLU A 187 -24.34 -32.64 -31.45
C GLU A 187 -24.01 -31.37 -30.65
N LEU A 188 -22.75 -31.17 -30.28
CA LEU A 188 -22.30 -29.96 -29.58
C LEU A 188 -22.53 -28.70 -30.42
N ILE A 189 -22.22 -28.75 -31.72
CA ILE A 189 -22.41 -27.63 -32.63
C ILE A 189 -23.90 -27.31 -32.79
N ASP A 190 -24.75 -28.32 -32.91
CA ASP A 190 -26.20 -28.15 -32.95
C ASP A 190 -26.71 -27.42 -31.70
N LEU A 191 -26.23 -27.80 -30.50
CA LEU A 191 -26.54 -27.11 -29.25
C LEU A 191 -26.03 -25.65 -29.24
N VAL A 192 -24.79 -25.41 -29.67
CA VAL A 192 -24.21 -24.05 -29.73
C VAL A 192 -25.03 -23.15 -30.65
N HIS A 193 -25.45 -23.67 -31.81
CA HIS A 193 -26.31 -22.96 -32.73
C HIS A 193 -27.67 -22.63 -32.13
N GLN A 194 -28.32 -23.63 -31.49
CA GLN A 194 -29.60 -23.45 -30.83
C GLN A 194 -29.52 -22.34 -29.76
N VAL A 195 -28.46 -22.31 -28.95
CA VAL A 195 -28.27 -21.25 -27.96
C VAL A 195 -28.02 -19.89 -28.63
N ALA A 196 -27.24 -19.86 -29.72
CA ALA A 196 -26.95 -18.61 -30.42
C ALA A 196 -28.20 -17.97 -31.08
N GLU A 197 -29.26 -18.74 -31.35
CA GLU A 197 -30.55 -18.20 -31.82
C GLU A 197 -31.23 -17.30 -30.77
N SER A 198 -31.09 -17.63 -29.47
CA SER A 198 -31.66 -16.86 -28.36
C SER A 198 -30.67 -15.97 -27.62
N GLN A 199 -29.37 -16.13 -27.86
CA GLN A 199 -28.29 -15.38 -27.21
C GLN A 199 -27.44 -14.60 -28.24
N PRO A 200 -27.75 -13.32 -28.51
CA PRO A 200 -27.04 -12.51 -29.50
C PRO A 200 -25.53 -12.41 -29.26
N LEU A 201 -25.08 -12.51 -28.00
CA LEU A 201 -23.66 -12.47 -27.63
C LEU A 201 -22.87 -13.67 -28.17
N MET A 202 -23.54 -14.74 -28.60
CA MET A 202 -22.94 -15.94 -29.19
C MET A 202 -23.00 -15.97 -30.72
N SER A 203 -23.58 -14.97 -31.39
CA SER A 203 -23.72 -14.92 -32.85
C SER A 203 -22.40 -15.10 -33.62
N TYR A 204 -21.28 -14.71 -33.02
CA TYR A 204 -19.93 -14.86 -33.59
C TYR A 204 -19.43 -16.32 -33.66
N LEU A 205 -20.13 -17.28 -33.01
CA LEU A 205 -19.83 -18.71 -33.04
C LEU A 205 -20.65 -19.48 -34.09
N VAL A 206 -21.52 -18.81 -34.84
CA VAL A 206 -22.45 -19.46 -35.78
C VAL A 206 -21.78 -19.78 -37.13
N ASN A 207 -20.90 -18.90 -37.61
CA ASN A 207 -20.30 -19.02 -38.94
C ASN A 207 -18.77 -18.99 -38.90
N ASP A 208 -18.15 -19.86 -39.71
CA ASP A 208 -16.72 -19.92 -40.02
C ASP A 208 -16.43 -19.30 -41.41
N LYS A 209 -15.18 -18.92 -41.64
CA LYS A 209 -14.71 -18.30 -42.89
C LYS A 209 -13.88 -19.27 -43.72
N TRP A 210 -14.30 -19.45 -44.97
CA TRP A 210 -13.71 -20.40 -45.91
C TRP A 210 -12.72 -19.74 -46.88
N SER A 211 -11.91 -20.55 -47.54
CA SER A 211 -10.80 -20.09 -48.40
C SER A 211 -11.28 -19.35 -49.65
N ASP A 212 -12.50 -19.61 -50.09
CA ASP A 212 -13.18 -18.92 -51.19
C ASP A 212 -13.78 -17.56 -50.79
N GLY A 213 -13.63 -17.14 -49.53
CA GLY A 213 -14.16 -15.89 -49.00
C GLY A 213 -15.60 -15.96 -48.50
N THR A 214 -16.26 -17.11 -48.60
CA THR A 214 -17.62 -17.32 -48.09
C THR A 214 -17.63 -17.55 -46.58
N SER A 215 -18.82 -17.40 -45.99
CA SER A 215 -19.08 -17.77 -44.60
C SER A 215 -20.11 -18.90 -44.57
N HIS A 216 -19.77 -19.98 -43.87
CA HIS A 216 -20.66 -21.12 -43.69
C HIS A 216 -20.77 -21.46 -42.21
N ARG A 217 -21.79 -22.25 -41.86
CA ARG A 217 -21.95 -22.84 -40.54
C ARG A 217 -20.63 -23.45 -40.04
N ILE A 218 -20.31 -23.26 -38.76
CA ILE A 218 -19.15 -23.92 -38.15
C ILE A 218 -19.29 -25.44 -38.26
N ALA A 219 -18.22 -26.12 -38.68
CA ALA A 219 -18.19 -27.58 -38.85
C ALA A 219 -17.54 -28.31 -37.67
N ASP A 220 -16.70 -27.61 -36.89
CA ASP A 220 -16.08 -28.14 -35.67
C ASP A 220 -15.75 -27.00 -34.70
N ILE A 221 -15.78 -27.28 -33.40
CA ILE A 221 -15.49 -26.34 -32.31
C ILE A 221 -14.61 -27.01 -31.24
N ASP A 222 -13.59 -26.27 -30.79
CA ASP A 222 -12.75 -26.69 -29.67
C ASP A 222 -13.34 -26.27 -28.31
N PRO A 223 -12.99 -26.96 -27.21
CA PRO A 223 -13.65 -26.73 -25.92
C PRO A 223 -13.36 -25.33 -25.36
N PHE A 224 -12.18 -24.77 -25.64
CA PHE A 224 -11.79 -23.46 -25.10
C PHE A 224 -12.48 -22.32 -25.84
N THR A 225 -12.71 -22.44 -27.15
CA THR A 225 -13.55 -21.48 -27.90
C THR A 225 -14.98 -21.44 -27.38
N LEU A 226 -15.55 -22.60 -26.98
CA LEU A 226 -16.88 -22.59 -26.37
C LEU A 226 -16.87 -21.94 -24.99
N MET A 227 -15.91 -22.29 -24.12
CA MET A 227 -15.78 -21.65 -22.80
C MET A 227 -15.48 -20.15 -22.91
N SER A 228 -14.87 -19.69 -23.99
CA SER A 228 -14.61 -18.26 -24.21
C SER A 228 -15.90 -17.44 -24.32
N ALA A 229 -17.05 -18.05 -24.68
CA ALA A 229 -18.33 -17.38 -24.82
C ALA A 229 -18.77 -16.59 -23.58
N PHE A 230 -18.42 -17.08 -22.38
CA PHE A 230 -18.70 -16.41 -21.10
C PHE A 230 -17.42 -15.89 -20.39
N ASN A 231 -16.27 -15.87 -21.08
CA ASN A 231 -14.99 -15.31 -20.61
C ASN A 231 -14.49 -14.15 -21.52
N ARG A 232 -15.43 -13.48 -22.18
CA ARG A 232 -15.19 -12.29 -22.98
C ARG A 232 -15.24 -11.01 -22.14
N GLN A 233 -14.66 -9.93 -22.66
CA GLN A 233 -14.71 -8.60 -22.04
C GLN A 233 -16.11 -7.98 -22.22
N THR A 234 -17.07 -8.49 -21.45
CA THR A 234 -18.44 -7.99 -21.33
C THR A 234 -18.80 -7.84 -19.86
N THR A 235 -19.97 -7.29 -19.54
CA THR A 235 -20.43 -7.17 -18.15
C THR A 235 -20.66 -8.55 -17.52
N ASP A 236 -20.62 -8.62 -16.20
CA ASP A 236 -20.84 -9.87 -15.46
C ASP A 236 -22.27 -10.39 -15.64
N GLU A 237 -23.27 -9.50 -15.80
CA GLU A 237 -24.65 -9.91 -16.14
C GLU A 237 -24.72 -10.61 -17.50
N ASN A 238 -23.99 -10.09 -18.48
CA ASN A 238 -23.92 -10.68 -19.82
C ASN A 238 -23.21 -12.04 -19.78
N ARG A 239 -22.12 -12.15 -19.01
CA ARG A 239 -21.39 -13.42 -18.83
C ARG A 239 -22.25 -14.45 -18.11
N HIS A 240 -22.95 -14.06 -17.04
CA HIS A 240 -23.92 -14.89 -16.34
C HIS A 240 -25.03 -15.39 -17.27
N ALA A 241 -25.58 -14.50 -18.12
CA ALA A 241 -26.63 -14.87 -19.07
C ALA A 241 -26.17 -15.89 -20.12
N VAL A 242 -24.98 -15.71 -20.69
CA VAL A 242 -24.39 -16.67 -21.65
C VAL A 242 -24.09 -18.00 -20.96
N ALA A 243 -23.43 -17.97 -19.80
CA ALA A 243 -23.11 -19.16 -19.03
C ALA A 243 -24.36 -19.95 -18.64
N SER A 244 -25.43 -19.28 -18.23
CA SER A 244 -26.71 -19.91 -17.85
C SER A 244 -27.37 -20.64 -19.02
N GLN A 245 -27.41 -20.03 -20.21
CA GLN A 245 -28.04 -20.67 -21.39
C GLN A 245 -27.22 -21.87 -21.88
N LEU A 246 -25.89 -21.75 -21.91
CA LEU A 246 -25.02 -22.88 -22.24
C LEU A 246 -25.12 -24.00 -21.20
N ALA A 247 -25.17 -23.67 -19.92
CA ALA A 247 -25.36 -24.64 -18.84
C ALA A 247 -26.67 -25.40 -18.99
N GLN A 248 -27.77 -24.70 -19.31
CA GLN A 248 -29.06 -25.34 -19.58
C GLN A 248 -28.98 -26.29 -20.78
N ALA A 249 -28.37 -25.86 -21.88
CA ALA A 249 -28.24 -26.68 -23.10
C ALA A 249 -27.36 -27.92 -22.89
N LEU A 250 -26.34 -27.82 -22.03
CA LEU A 250 -25.44 -28.93 -21.68
C LEU A 250 -25.90 -29.72 -20.45
N GLU A 251 -27.03 -29.37 -19.83
CA GLU A 251 -27.55 -29.99 -18.60
C GLU A 251 -26.60 -29.90 -17.39
N VAL A 252 -25.88 -28.78 -17.26
CA VAL A 252 -25.06 -28.46 -16.09
C VAL A 252 -25.98 -27.91 -14.99
N HIS A 253 -26.13 -28.66 -13.89
CA HIS A 253 -27.04 -28.31 -12.80
C HIS A 253 -26.46 -27.34 -11.75
N VAL A 254 -25.15 -27.09 -11.80
CA VAL A 254 -24.53 -26.06 -10.94
C VAL A 254 -24.98 -24.69 -11.44
N PRO A 255 -25.51 -23.80 -10.58
CA PRO A 255 -25.92 -22.46 -11.00
C PRO A 255 -24.76 -21.66 -11.61
N ALA A 256 -25.04 -20.93 -12.69
CA ALA A 256 -24.06 -20.02 -13.26
C ALA A 256 -23.69 -18.91 -12.26
N PRO A 257 -22.40 -18.55 -12.16
CA PRO A 257 -21.93 -17.58 -11.17
C PRO A 257 -22.40 -16.17 -11.50
N ARG A 258 -22.41 -15.30 -10.48
CA ARG A 258 -22.67 -13.86 -10.64
C ARG A 258 -21.42 -13.01 -10.47
N GLY A 259 -20.44 -13.46 -9.68
CA GLY A 259 -19.10 -12.90 -9.59
C GLY A 259 -18.10 -13.70 -10.42
N PHE A 260 -17.09 -13.02 -10.94
CA PHE A 260 -16.08 -13.59 -11.82
C PHE A 260 -14.67 -13.12 -11.46
N ASP A 261 -14.44 -12.85 -10.17
CA ASP A 261 -13.19 -12.30 -9.67
C ASP A 261 -12.01 -13.24 -9.99
N GLY A 262 -10.93 -12.67 -10.51
CA GLY A 262 -9.70 -13.39 -10.81
C GLY A 262 -9.72 -14.20 -12.10
N LEU A 263 -10.80 -14.16 -12.89
CA LEU A 263 -10.83 -14.84 -14.19
C LEU A 263 -10.10 -14.04 -15.28
N PRO A 264 -9.13 -14.64 -15.98
CA PRO A 264 -8.54 -14.01 -17.16
C PRO A 264 -9.57 -13.98 -18.30
N LEU A 265 -9.61 -12.88 -19.03
CA LEU A 265 -10.56 -12.63 -20.11
C LEU A 265 -9.89 -12.66 -21.47
N VAL A 266 -10.61 -13.13 -22.49
CA VAL A 266 -10.17 -13.06 -23.88
C VAL A 266 -10.59 -11.76 -24.55
N ASN A 267 -9.79 -11.35 -25.54
CA ASN A 267 -10.14 -10.26 -26.43
C ASN A 267 -11.39 -10.63 -27.26
N ASN A 268 -12.40 -9.76 -27.24
CA ASN A 268 -13.66 -9.93 -27.98
C ASN A 268 -13.49 -10.09 -29.49
N GLN A 269 -12.40 -9.57 -30.07
CA GLN A 269 -12.08 -9.68 -31.49
C GLN A 269 -11.33 -10.98 -31.84
N ASN A 270 -10.80 -11.68 -30.83
CA ASN A 270 -9.99 -12.89 -30.99
C ASN A 270 -10.35 -13.93 -29.92
N SER A 271 -11.62 -14.31 -29.88
CA SER A 271 -12.16 -15.24 -28.87
C SER A 271 -12.12 -16.71 -29.29
N TRP A 272 -11.64 -17.02 -30.50
CA TRP A 272 -11.46 -18.39 -30.98
C TRP A 272 -10.02 -18.85 -30.72
N PHE A 273 -9.87 -20.05 -30.17
CA PHE A 273 -8.57 -20.68 -29.94
C PHE A 273 -8.04 -21.35 -31.21
N VAL A 274 -8.94 -21.75 -32.11
CA VAL A 274 -8.61 -22.23 -33.46
C VAL A 274 -8.77 -21.12 -34.50
N SER A 275 -7.95 -21.21 -35.55
CA SER A 275 -8.09 -20.35 -36.73
C SER A 275 -9.38 -20.67 -37.51
N TYR A 276 -9.88 -19.71 -38.31
CA TYR A 276 -10.94 -19.96 -39.28
C TYR A 276 -10.57 -21.09 -40.26
N THR A 277 -11.55 -21.78 -40.82
CA THR A 277 -11.37 -22.91 -41.76
C THR A 277 -10.34 -22.63 -42.86
N ARG A 278 -10.36 -21.43 -43.45
CA ARG A 278 -9.38 -21.01 -44.48
C ARG A 278 -7.91 -21.08 -44.06
N ASN A 279 -7.62 -21.11 -42.76
CA ASN A 279 -6.30 -21.04 -42.15
C ASN A 279 -6.06 -22.16 -41.12
N ARG A 280 -7.01 -23.09 -40.95
CA ARG A 280 -7.01 -24.14 -39.93
C ARG A 280 -6.44 -25.43 -40.52
N SER A 281 -5.65 -26.15 -39.73
CA SER A 281 -5.17 -27.50 -40.08
C SER A 281 -6.16 -28.56 -39.59
N GLU A 282 -6.25 -29.71 -40.28
CA GLU A 282 -7.22 -30.78 -39.99
C GLU A 282 -7.14 -31.32 -38.54
N GLY A 283 -5.95 -31.31 -37.93
CA GLY A 283 -5.73 -31.78 -36.55
C GLY A 283 -5.85 -30.72 -35.45
N ASP A 284 -6.09 -29.45 -35.78
CA ASP A 284 -5.99 -28.35 -34.81
C ASP A 284 -7.06 -28.46 -33.69
N VAL A 285 -8.30 -28.80 -34.06
CA VAL A 285 -9.40 -28.95 -33.09
C VAL A 285 -9.18 -30.18 -32.20
N GLU A 286 -8.71 -31.29 -32.77
CA GLU A 286 -8.38 -32.51 -32.03
C GLU A 286 -7.25 -32.30 -31.03
N ALA A 287 -6.22 -31.51 -31.38
CA ALA A 287 -5.13 -31.18 -30.47
C ALA A 287 -5.63 -30.44 -29.22
N LEU A 288 -6.58 -29.52 -29.39
CA LEU A 288 -7.19 -28.77 -28.28
C LEU A 288 -8.11 -29.64 -27.42
N TRP A 289 -8.91 -30.53 -28.02
CA TRP A 289 -9.67 -31.54 -27.27
C TRP A 289 -8.77 -32.52 -26.52
N SER A 290 -7.61 -32.86 -27.10
CA SER A 290 -6.63 -33.75 -26.49
C SER A 290 -6.03 -33.17 -25.22
N VAL A 291 -5.56 -31.92 -25.25
CA VAL A 291 -5.01 -31.27 -24.06
C VAL A 291 -6.09 -30.99 -23.01
N PHE A 292 -7.32 -30.62 -23.42
CA PHE A 292 -8.44 -30.45 -22.50
C PHE A 292 -8.73 -31.73 -21.72
N ALA A 293 -8.88 -32.86 -22.42
CA ALA A 293 -9.12 -34.15 -21.76
C ALA A 293 -7.95 -34.63 -20.90
N ALA A 294 -6.70 -34.39 -21.34
CA ALA A 294 -5.53 -34.74 -20.55
C ALA A 294 -5.44 -33.90 -19.27
N ALA A 295 -5.79 -32.62 -19.35
CA ALA A 295 -5.84 -31.70 -18.21
C ALA A 295 -6.89 -32.13 -17.17
N LEU A 296 -8.10 -32.45 -17.61
CA LEU A 296 -9.18 -32.90 -16.72
C LEU A 296 -8.80 -34.21 -16.01
N ARG A 297 -8.20 -35.15 -16.74
CA ARG A 297 -7.73 -36.43 -16.20
C ARG A 297 -6.58 -36.26 -15.21
N LEU A 298 -5.64 -35.35 -15.48
CA LEU A 298 -4.55 -35.04 -14.57
C LEU A 298 -5.07 -34.39 -13.29
N ALA A 299 -6.07 -33.50 -13.39
CA ALA A 299 -6.70 -32.88 -12.23
C ALA A 299 -7.48 -33.88 -11.37
N GLU A 300 -8.14 -34.86 -11.99
CA GLU A 300 -8.86 -35.93 -11.28
C GLU A 300 -7.90 -36.94 -10.64
N GLN A 301 -6.81 -37.29 -11.32
CA GLN A 301 -5.82 -38.25 -10.83
C GLN A 301 -4.39 -37.84 -11.21
N GLU A 302 -3.62 -37.41 -10.21
CA GLU A 302 -2.20 -37.15 -10.38
C GLU A 302 -1.43 -38.48 -10.51
N SER A 303 -0.78 -38.69 -11.66
CA SER A 303 0.10 -39.85 -11.88
C SER A 303 1.17 -39.53 -12.93
N GLY A 304 2.30 -40.26 -12.91
CA GLY A 304 3.35 -40.09 -13.91
C GLY A 304 2.84 -40.24 -15.36
N ALA A 305 1.95 -41.21 -15.60
CA ALA A 305 1.34 -41.42 -16.91
C ALA A 305 0.43 -40.26 -17.34
N ASN A 306 -0.38 -39.71 -16.43
CA ASN A 306 -1.24 -38.57 -16.75
C ASN A 306 -0.43 -37.29 -16.98
N ARG A 307 0.68 -37.10 -16.26
CA ARG A 307 1.63 -36.00 -16.50
C ARG A 307 2.26 -36.10 -17.88
N GLU A 308 2.79 -37.28 -18.25
CA GLU A 308 3.36 -37.52 -19.57
C GLU A 308 2.32 -37.28 -20.69
N SER A 309 1.11 -37.82 -20.53
CA SER A 309 0.02 -37.60 -21.48
C SER A 309 -0.36 -36.12 -21.61
N PHE A 310 -0.33 -35.37 -20.50
CA PHE A 310 -0.59 -33.93 -20.53
C PHE A 310 0.51 -33.18 -21.27
N VAL A 311 1.78 -33.47 -21.00
CA VAL A 311 2.92 -32.81 -21.66
C VAL A 311 2.85 -33.01 -23.17
N VAL A 312 2.64 -34.25 -23.63
CA VAL A 312 2.51 -34.55 -25.06
C VAL A 312 1.35 -33.78 -25.70
N ALA A 313 0.19 -33.75 -25.05
CA ALA A 313 -0.98 -33.05 -25.57
C ALA A 313 -0.80 -31.52 -25.56
N TYR A 314 -0.17 -30.97 -24.52
CA TYR A 314 0.13 -29.55 -24.39
C TYR A 314 1.10 -29.10 -25.49
N ASP A 315 2.19 -29.84 -25.70
CA ASP A 315 3.20 -29.52 -26.72
C ASP A 315 2.66 -29.63 -28.15
N ALA A 316 1.64 -30.45 -28.37
CA ALA A 316 0.88 -30.47 -29.62
C ALA A 316 -0.04 -29.24 -29.74
N ALA A 317 -0.78 -28.91 -28.67
CA ALA A 317 -1.74 -27.81 -28.66
C ALA A 317 -1.07 -26.44 -28.85
N VAL A 318 0.11 -26.19 -28.29
CA VAL A 318 0.83 -24.90 -28.47
C VAL A 318 1.33 -24.67 -29.91
N LYS A 319 1.35 -25.72 -30.75
CA LYS A 319 1.68 -25.60 -32.18
C LYS A 319 0.49 -25.17 -33.03
N VAL A 320 -0.73 -25.22 -32.49
CA VAL A 320 -1.95 -24.78 -33.18
C VAL A 320 -1.89 -23.27 -33.42
N ARG A 321 -2.22 -22.85 -34.65
CA ARG A 321 -2.13 -21.44 -35.04
C ARG A 321 -3.09 -20.58 -34.22
N GLY A 322 -2.53 -19.61 -33.49
CA GLY A 322 -3.28 -18.68 -32.63
C GLY A 322 -3.25 -19.06 -31.16
N VAL A 323 -2.78 -20.27 -30.83
CA VAL A 323 -2.60 -20.74 -29.46
C VAL A 323 -1.27 -20.26 -28.91
N ARG A 324 -1.33 -19.60 -27.76
CA ARG A 324 -0.21 -19.08 -26.96
C ARG A 324 -0.62 -19.15 -25.48
N TRP A 325 -0.53 -18.04 -24.76
CA TRP A 325 -0.93 -17.90 -23.36
C TRP A 325 -2.44 -18.09 -23.12
N ASN A 326 -3.27 -17.94 -24.15
CA ASN A 326 -4.70 -18.28 -24.06
C ASN A 326 -4.90 -19.76 -23.69
N LEU A 327 -4.01 -20.68 -24.09
CA LEU A 327 -4.09 -22.09 -23.68
C LEU A 327 -4.14 -22.23 -22.16
N THR A 328 -3.19 -21.59 -21.45
CA THR A 328 -3.13 -21.64 -19.99
C THR A 328 -4.33 -20.96 -19.32
N GLN A 329 -4.93 -19.94 -19.95
CA GLN A 329 -6.19 -19.34 -19.47
C GLN A 329 -7.34 -20.35 -19.59
N GLY A 330 -7.44 -21.04 -20.73
CA GLY A 330 -8.44 -22.08 -20.95
C GLY A 330 -8.29 -23.27 -20.00
N LEU A 331 -7.05 -23.69 -19.71
CA LEU A 331 -6.76 -24.74 -18.74
C LEU A 331 -7.15 -24.31 -17.32
N PHE A 332 -6.84 -23.06 -16.94
CA PHE A 332 -7.27 -22.48 -15.67
C PHE A 332 -8.79 -22.41 -15.56
N TRP A 333 -9.50 -21.99 -16.61
CA TRP A 333 -10.97 -22.03 -16.60
C TRP A 333 -11.48 -23.45 -16.37
N ALA A 334 -10.88 -24.46 -17.00
CA ALA A 334 -11.39 -25.83 -16.91
C ALA A 334 -11.16 -26.49 -15.54
N ARG A 335 -10.02 -26.21 -14.90
CA ARG A 335 -9.60 -26.77 -13.61
C ARG A 335 -8.77 -25.73 -12.82
N PRO A 336 -9.42 -24.71 -12.22
CA PRO A 336 -8.75 -23.58 -11.62
C PRO A 336 -7.94 -23.91 -10.36
N GLU A 337 -8.26 -25.03 -9.69
CA GLU A 337 -7.47 -25.54 -8.55
C GLU A 337 -6.22 -26.33 -8.99
N ARG A 338 -6.13 -26.70 -10.28
CA ARG A 338 -4.99 -27.47 -10.82
C ARG A 338 -4.03 -26.64 -11.66
N PHE A 339 -4.54 -25.76 -12.49
CA PHE A 339 -3.74 -25.03 -13.48
C PHE A 339 -3.73 -23.55 -13.17
N ALA A 340 -2.67 -22.84 -13.55
CA ALA A 340 -2.55 -21.39 -13.35
C ALA A 340 -2.52 -20.69 -14.72
N PRO A 341 -3.15 -19.52 -14.87
CA PRO A 341 -3.06 -18.76 -16.10
C PRO A 341 -1.66 -18.14 -16.23
N MET A 342 -1.17 -18.05 -17.45
CA MET A 342 0.10 -17.41 -17.80
C MET A 342 -0.13 -16.26 -18.78
N ASP A 343 -1.24 -15.54 -18.61
CA ASP A 343 -1.49 -14.28 -19.33
C ASP A 343 -0.49 -13.19 -18.90
N ASN A 344 -0.65 -11.95 -19.38
CA ASN A 344 0.30 -10.90 -19.09
C ASN A 344 0.34 -10.52 -17.60
N LEU A 345 -0.82 -10.40 -16.95
CA LEU A 345 -0.91 -9.95 -15.57
C LEU A 345 -0.29 -11.00 -14.64
N SER A 346 -0.71 -12.26 -14.83
CA SER A 346 -0.20 -13.40 -14.06
C SER A 346 1.32 -13.55 -14.21
N ARG A 347 1.86 -13.52 -15.42
CA ARG A 347 3.33 -13.67 -15.63
C ARG A 347 4.14 -12.53 -15.03
N VAL A 348 3.66 -11.28 -15.14
CA VAL A 348 4.34 -10.13 -14.53
C VAL A 348 4.35 -10.27 -13.01
N TYR A 349 3.20 -10.58 -12.42
CA TYR A 349 3.07 -10.78 -10.99
C TYR A 349 3.94 -11.93 -10.49
N LEU A 350 3.88 -13.10 -11.13
CA LEU A 350 4.66 -14.27 -10.76
C LEU A 350 6.17 -14.02 -10.81
N ARG A 351 6.66 -13.33 -11.85
CA ARG A 351 8.07 -12.96 -11.97
C ARG A 351 8.48 -11.99 -10.86
N ASP A 352 7.73 -10.92 -10.67
CA ASP A 352 8.12 -9.83 -9.77
C ASP A 352 7.94 -10.20 -8.30
N ARG A 353 6.92 -11.01 -7.99
CA ARG A 353 6.60 -11.42 -6.62
C ARG A 353 7.29 -12.70 -6.17
N PHE A 354 7.42 -13.69 -7.06
CA PHE A 354 7.88 -15.03 -6.71
C PHE A 354 9.14 -15.47 -7.46
N GLY A 355 9.63 -14.70 -8.44
CA GLY A 355 10.78 -15.09 -9.26
C GLY A 355 10.48 -16.24 -10.23
N VAL A 356 9.21 -16.59 -10.41
CA VAL A 356 8.78 -17.71 -11.26
C VAL A 356 8.83 -17.29 -12.73
N ALA A 357 9.59 -18.03 -13.53
CA ALA A 357 9.74 -17.78 -14.95
C ALA A 357 8.56 -18.32 -15.76
N ALA A 358 8.32 -17.73 -16.93
CA ALA A 358 7.29 -18.21 -17.85
C ALA A 358 7.71 -19.58 -18.44
N PRO A 359 6.79 -20.56 -18.54
CA PRO A 359 7.09 -21.89 -19.06
C PRO A 359 7.34 -21.87 -20.57
N THR A 360 8.21 -22.76 -21.05
CA THR A 360 8.56 -22.90 -22.48
C THR A 360 7.76 -23.98 -23.21
N ASP A 361 7.30 -24.99 -22.47
CA ASP A 361 6.65 -26.21 -22.97
C ASP A 361 5.77 -26.82 -21.86
N GLY A 362 5.13 -27.95 -22.14
CA GLY A 362 4.23 -28.62 -21.20
C GLY A 362 4.92 -29.14 -19.95
N ALA A 363 6.17 -29.60 -20.06
CA ALA A 363 6.93 -30.08 -18.91
C ALA A 363 7.31 -28.92 -17.99
N ALA A 364 7.82 -27.82 -18.56
CA ALA A 364 8.10 -26.59 -17.84
C ALA A 364 6.83 -26.00 -17.20
N TYR A 365 5.67 -26.10 -17.86
CA TYR A 365 4.41 -25.64 -17.29
C TYR A 365 4.02 -26.44 -16.04
N LEU A 366 4.11 -27.77 -16.07
CA LEU A 366 3.84 -28.58 -14.88
C LEU A 366 4.81 -28.28 -13.73
N THR A 367 6.09 -28.04 -14.03
CA THR A 367 7.08 -27.61 -13.02
C THR A 367 6.66 -26.29 -12.36
N VAL A 368 6.24 -25.30 -13.16
CA VAL A 368 5.71 -24.02 -12.63
C VAL A 368 4.51 -24.27 -11.71
N ILE A 369 3.57 -25.13 -12.11
CA ILE A 369 2.41 -25.43 -11.26
C ILE A 369 2.82 -26.07 -9.93
N ASP A 370 3.78 -27.00 -9.94
CA ASP A 370 4.26 -27.66 -8.72
C ASP A 370 5.00 -26.66 -7.80
N GLU A 371 5.75 -25.71 -8.38
CA GLU A 371 6.38 -24.61 -7.66
C GLU A 371 5.34 -23.67 -7.04
N LEU A 372 4.32 -23.26 -7.79
CA LEU A 372 3.24 -22.41 -7.26
C LEU A 372 2.49 -23.07 -6.12
N ARG A 373 2.23 -24.38 -6.18
CA ARG A 373 1.61 -25.11 -5.08
C ARG A 373 2.47 -25.09 -3.83
N THR A 374 3.78 -25.32 -3.99
CA THR A 374 4.74 -25.22 -2.88
C THR A 374 4.75 -23.82 -2.25
N ILE A 375 4.63 -22.77 -3.07
CA ILE A 375 4.53 -21.38 -2.60
C ILE A 375 3.24 -21.15 -1.82
N LEU A 376 2.10 -21.59 -2.35
CA LEU A 376 0.78 -21.39 -1.73
C LEU A 376 0.58 -22.22 -0.45
N ASP A 377 1.28 -23.34 -0.32
CA ASP A 377 1.32 -24.15 0.92
C ASP A 377 2.29 -23.57 1.98
N GLY A 378 3.08 -22.55 1.62
CA GLY A 378 4.09 -21.94 2.48
C GLY A 378 3.60 -20.71 3.24
N ASP A 379 4.38 -20.28 4.25
CA ASP A 379 4.05 -19.14 5.12
C ASP A 379 4.49 -17.77 4.55
N ASP A 380 5.11 -17.74 3.37
CA ASP A 380 5.71 -16.54 2.76
C ASP A 380 4.72 -15.70 1.92
N THR A 381 3.48 -16.19 1.74
CA THR A 381 2.42 -15.50 1.01
C THR A 381 1.09 -15.59 1.76
N SER A 382 0.23 -14.59 1.58
CA SER A 382 -1.14 -14.65 2.11
C SER A 382 -2.11 -15.44 1.23
N LEU A 383 -1.64 -15.88 0.06
CA LEU A 383 -2.47 -16.54 -0.95
C LEU A 383 -2.45 -18.05 -0.70
N THR A 384 -3.63 -18.66 -0.80
CA THR A 384 -3.82 -20.08 -0.47
C THR A 384 -4.32 -20.90 -1.66
N SER A 385 -4.66 -20.24 -2.77
CA SER A 385 -5.19 -20.91 -3.97
C SER A 385 -4.74 -20.21 -5.26
N LEU A 386 -4.82 -20.93 -6.38
CA LEU A 386 -4.54 -20.37 -7.71
C LEU A 386 -5.58 -19.31 -8.14
N PRO A 387 -6.89 -19.44 -7.82
CA PRO A 387 -7.84 -18.34 -7.96
C PRO A 387 -7.45 -17.06 -7.21
N GLU A 388 -7.02 -17.18 -5.95
CA GLU A 388 -6.54 -16.04 -5.17
C GLU A 388 -5.31 -15.40 -5.81
N LEU A 389 -4.37 -16.20 -6.32
CA LEU A 389 -3.20 -15.71 -7.04
C LEU A 389 -3.57 -14.94 -8.30
N SER A 390 -4.48 -15.47 -9.10
CA SER A 390 -4.93 -14.80 -10.33
C SER A 390 -5.62 -13.47 -10.01
N PHE A 391 -6.45 -13.44 -8.97
CA PHE A 391 -7.06 -12.19 -8.50
C PHE A 391 -6.03 -11.20 -7.94
N ALA A 392 -5.04 -11.67 -7.18
CA ALA A 392 -3.97 -10.82 -6.67
C ALA A 392 -3.13 -10.20 -7.80
N ALA A 393 -2.85 -10.96 -8.86
CA ALA A 393 -2.17 -10.44 -10.05
C ALA A 393 -2.98 -9.35 -10.76
N PHE A 394 -4.30 -9.54 -10.89
CA PHE A 394 -5.21 -8.53 -11.43
C PHE A 394 -5.25 -7.27 -10.57
N PHE A 395 -5.41 -7.43 -9.26
CA PHE A 395 -5.47 -6.30 -8.32
C PHE A 395 -4.16 -5.52 -8.27
N ALA A 396 -3.00 -6.21 -8.24
CA ALA A 396 -1.69 -5.58 -8.25
C ALA A 396 -1.49 -4.70 -9.50
N ALA A 397 -2.01 -5.13 -10.66
CA ALA A 397 -1.94 -4.33 -11.89
C ALA A 397 -2.83 -3.07 -11.86
N GLN A 398 -3.83 -3.02 -10.98
CA GLN A 398 -4.71 -1.85 -10.79
C GLN A 398 -4.18 -0.87 -9.76
N GLN A 399 -3.34 -1.32 -8.82
CA GLN A 399 -2.76 -0.43 -7.82
C GLN A 399 -1.88 0.62 -8.52
N LYS A 400 -2.31 1.88 -8.48
CA LYS A 400 -1.45 3.01 -8.83
C LYS A 400 -0.37 3.10 -7.76
N THR A 401 0.87 2.77 -8.10
CA THR A 401 2.01 3.17 -7.29
C THR A 401 2.21 4.67 -7.53
N PRO A 402 2.06 5.55 -6.52
CA PRO A 402 2.38 6.96 -6.70
C PRO A 402 3.82 7.06 -7.22
N GLU A 403 4.01 7.73 -8.35
CA GLU A 403 5.33 7.88 -8.93
C GLU A 403 6.24 8.66 -7.97
N HIS A 404 7.55 8.47 -8.11
CA HIS A 404 8.53 9.29 -7.37
C HIS A 404 8.67 10.66 -8.04
N ASP A 405 7.55 11.38 -8.09
CA ASP A 405 7.38 12.70 -8.66
C ASP A 405 6.64 13.64 -7.68
N ILE A 406 6.40 14.88 -8.10
CA ILE A 406 5.74 15.87 -7.25
C ILE A 406 4.27 15.53 -6.97
N GLU A 407 3.58 14.85 -7.90
CA GLU A 407 2.20 14.43 -7.74
C GLU A 407 2.08 13.26 -6.75
N GLY A 408 3.01 12.31 -6.81
CA GLY A 408 3.12 11.24 -5.82
C GLY A 408 3.47 11.75 -4.43
N MET A 409 4.33 12.77 -4.33
CA MET A 409 4.60 13.43 -3.05
C MET A 409 3.37 14.19 -2.51
N ALA A 410 2.61 14.87 -3.37
CA ALA A 410 1.35 15.52 -2.99
C ALA A 410 0.32 14.52 -2.48
N TYR A 411 0.15 13.37 -3.16
CA TYR A 411 -0.70 12.28 -2.69
C TYR A 411 -0.35 11.85 -1.26
N TRP A 412 0.94 11.65 -0.96
CA TRP A 412 1.37 11.28 0.40
C TRP A 412 1.20 12.41 1.41
N ALA A 413 1.37 13.67 1.00
CA ALA A 413 1.15 14.82 1.88
C ALA A 413 -0.33 14.92 2.32
N CYS A 414 -1.27 14.79 1.38
CA CYS A 414 -2.71 14.76 1.69
C CYS A 414 -3.04 13.59 2.64
N ALA A 415 -2.58 12.39 2.31
CA ALA A 415 -2.79 11.21 3.13
C ALA A 415 -2.24 11.36 4.56
N LEU A 416 -1.08 12.00 4.73
CA LEU A 416 -0.50 12.22 6.05
C LEU A 416 -1.32 13.24 6.85
N ASN A 417 -1.80 14.31 6.20
CA ASN A 417 -2.61 15.34 6.83
C ASN A 417 -3.96 14.80 7.35
N GLU A 418 -4.56 13.82 6.66
CA GLU A 418 -5.78 13.14 7.13
C GLU A 418 -5.53 12.25 8.37
N ALA A 419 -4.35 11.60 8.42
CA ALA A 419 -4.03 10.62 9.45
C ALA A 419 -3.39 11.23 10.71
N VAL A 420 -2.79 12.41 10.59
CA VAL A 420 -1.99 13.07 11.64
C VAL A 420 -2.44 14.52 11.80
N ASP A 421 -2.70 14.94 13.04
CA ASP A 421 -2.91 16.34 13.37
C ASP A 421 -1.59 17.11 13.26
N LEU A 422 -1.25 17.54 12.04
CA LEU A 422 0.00 18.24 11.76
C LEU A 422 0.12 19.55 12.53
N GLU A 423 -1.00 20.20 12.87
CA GLU A 423 -0.98 21.44 13.63
C GLU A 423 -0.46 21.18 15.05
N ALA A 424 -1.04 20.20 15.75
CA ALA A 424 -0.62 19.83 17.09
C ALA A 424 0.76 19.14 17.12
N GLU A 425 1.06 18.30 16.12
CA GLU A 425 2.25 17.46 16.14
C GLU A 425 3.50 18.14 15.57
N GLU A 426 3.36 18.99 14.56
CA GLU A 426 4.49 19.51 13.79
C GLU A 426 4.51 21.03 13.62
N HIS A 427 3.38 21.74 13.65
CA HIS A 427 3.36 23.20 13.48
C HIS A 427 3.53 23.97 14.80
N ALA A 428 2.83 23.56 15.86
CA ALA A 428 2.75 24.32 17.11
C ALA A 428 4.12 24.69 17.69
N TYR A 429 5.04 23.73 17.83
CA TYR A 429 6.37 23.99 18.39
C TYR A 429 7.28 24.80 17.46
N LYS A 430 7.03 24.74 16.14
CA LYS A 430 7.77 25.52 15.14
C LYS A 430 7.33 26.98 15.17
N LYS A 431 6.01 27.23 15.28
CA LYS A 431 5.44 28.56 15.52
C LYS A 431 5.91 29.14 16.87
N GLU A 432 5.92 28.34 17.94
CA GLU A 432 6.49 28.78 19.24
C GLU A 432 7.97 29.18 19.10
N THR A 433 8.74 28.43 18.32
CA THR A 433 10.15 28.78 18.05
C THR A 433 10.26 30.11 17.30
N ALA A 434 9.43 30.34 16.28
CA ALA A 434 9.38 31.60 15.54
C ALA A 434 8.98 32.78 16.45
N ASP A 435 7.98 32.60 17.31
CA ASP A 435 7.54 33.61 18.30
C ASP A 435 8.65 33.96 19.30
N LEU A 436 9.39 32.96 19.79
CA LEU A 436 10.53 33.19 20.68
C LEU A 436 11.66 33.93 19.96
N LEU A 437 11.93 33.61 18.69
CA LEU A 437 12.92 34.34 17.90
C LEU A 437 12.48 35.77 17.59
N ARG A 438 11.19 35.99 17.33
CA ARG A 438 10.61 37.33 17.15
C ARG A 438 10.75 38.16 18.42
N LYS A 439 10.44 37.57 19.58
CA LYS A 439 10.67 38.21 20.88
C LYS A 439 12.15 38.50 21.13
N ALA A 440 13.05 37.59 20.77
CA ALA A 440 14.49 37.80 20.92
C ALA A 440 14.97 38.96 20.02
N ARG A 441 14.49 39.05 18.78
CA ARG A 441 14.75 40.19 17.88
C ARG A 441 14.30 41.50 18.52
N ASP A 442 13.06 41.57 18.97
CA ASP A 442 12.48 42.81 19.52
C ASP A 442 13.23 43.26 20.79
N GLN A 443 13.66 42.30 21.63
CA GLN A 443 14.51 42.56 22.79
C GLN A 443 15.91 43.06 22.38
N ALA A 444 16.53 42.44 21.36
CA ALA A 444 17.83 42.84 20.87
C ALA A 444 17.81 44.27 20.28
N GLN A 445 16.78 44.59 19.49
CA GLN A 445 16.59 45.93 18.90
C GLN A 445 16.28 47.01 19.95
N ALA A 446 15.75 46.61 21.11
CA ALA A 446 15.55 47.47 22.26
C ALA A 446 16.77 47.52 23.21
N ASP A 447 17.93 46.99 22.80
CA ASP A 447 19.15 46.87 23.61
C ASP A 447 18.95 46.12 24.94
N SER A 448 17.91 45.28 25.06
CA SER A 448 17.63 44.51 26.27
C SER A 448 18.51 43.26 26.35
N PRO A 449 19.29 43.05 27.43
CA PRO A 449 20.17 41.89 27.56
C PRO A 449 19.43 40.54 27.64
N ASP A 450 18.12 40.55 27.85
CA ASP A 450 17.28 39.35 27.96
C ASP A 450 17.19 38.56 26.65
N TRP A 451 17.49 39.19 25.51
CA TRP A 451 17.41 38.57 24.19
C TRP A 451 18.21 37.27 24.09
N VAL A 452 19.38 37.21 24.74
CA VAL A 452 20.25 36.02 24.76
C VAL A 452 19.55 34.84 25.44
N GLY A 453 18.84 35.09 26.53
CA GLY A 453 18.06 34.09 27.24
C GLY A 453 16.89 33.59 26.39
N THR A 454 16.16 34.50 25.75
CA THR A 454 15.04 34.18 24.86
C THR A 454 15.49 33.39 23.62
N PHE A 455 16.59 33.80 22.97
CA PHE A 455 17.17 33.08 21.85
C PHE A 455 17.58 31.65 22.23
N ARG A 456 18.21 31.48 23.40
CA ARG A 456 18.55 30.15 23.93
C ARG A 456 17.32 29.28 24.15
N LYS A 457 16.19 29.86 24.58
CA LYS A 457 14.93 29.14 24.71
C LYS A 457 14.42 28.68 23.35
N ALA A 458 14.43 29.54 22.34
CA ALA A 458 14.05 29.19 20.97
C ALA A 458 14.91 28.05 20.38
N MET A 459 16.22 28.09 20.61
CA MET A 459 17.12 27.04 20.12
C MET A 459 16.92 25.69 20.83
N ARG A 460 16.26 25.65 22.00
CA ARG A 460 15.90 24.38 22.67
C ARG A 460 14.58 23.80 22.18
N SER A 461 13.68 24.62 21.64
CA SER A 461 12.37 24.18 21.15
C SER A 461 12.41 23.63 19.72
N THR A 462 13.48 23.89 18.97
CA THR A 462 13.63 23.41 17.58
C THR A 462 14.35 22.07 17.46
N ASN A 463 13.91 21.25 16.50
CA ASN A 463 14.57 20.02 16.07
C ASN A 463 15.14 20.10 14.64
N VAL A 464 15.18 21.30 14.07
CA VAL A 464 15.55 21.57 12.67
C VAL A 464 17.06 21.74 12.52
N LEU A 465 17.71 22.34 13.52
CA LEU A 465 19.13 22.65 13.56
C LEU A 465 19.94 21.56 14.28
N ASN A 466 21.18 21.36 13.85
CA ASN A 466 22.11 20.45 14.50
C ASN A 466 22.56 21.01 15.87
N PHE A 467 22.54 20.20 16.92
CA PHE A 467 22.86 20.65 18.28
C PHE A 467 24.28 21.25 18.41
N ARG A 468 25.28 20.70 17.70
CA ARG A 468 26.66 21.22 17.75
C ARG A 468 26.74 22.62 17.13
N PHE A 469 26.06 22.80 16.00
CA PHE A 469 25.98 24.10 15.35
C PHE A 469 25.27 25.13 16.22
N ILE A 470 24.19 24.74 16.90
CA ILE A 470 23.53 25.60 17.89
C ILE A 470 24.52 26.03 18.99
N ASP A 471 25.35 25.12 19.49
CA ASP A 471 26.33 25.44 20.53
C ASP A 471 27.43 26.39 20.04
N ASP A 472 27.90 26.23 18.80
CA ASP A 472 28.83 27.17 18.17
C ASP A 472 28.24 28.59 18.11
N VAL A 473 26.97 28.72 17.70
CA VAL A 473 26.25 30.00 17.67
C VAL A 473 26.08 30.58 19.08
N LYS A 474 25.74 29.76 20.08
CA LYS A 474 25.63 30.22 21.49
C LYS A 474 26.97 30.73 22.02
N ASN A 475 28.07 30.05 21.69
CA ASN A 475 29.41 30.45 22.11
C ASN A 475 29.82 31.77 21.45
N ALA A 476 29.49 31.95 20.17
CA ALA A 476 29.70 33.20 19.46
C ALA A 476 28.89 34.37 20.05
N ILE A 477 27.63 34.12 20.41
CA ILE A 477 26.79 35.11 21.12
C ILE A 477 27.40 35.46 22.47
N ALA A 478 27.92 34.48 23.22
CA ALA A 478 28.54 34.75 24.51
C ALA A 478 29.85 35.55 24.38
N ALA A 479 30.58 35.38 23.28
CA ALA A 479 31.83 36.07 23.01
C ALA A 479 31.62 37.53 22.59
N ASP A 480 30.68 37.79 21.67
CA ASP A 480 30.36 39.15 21.20
C ASP A 480 28.88 39.27 20.81
N PRO A 481 27.99 39.54 21.78
CA PRO A 481 26.55 39.62 21.54
C PRO A 481 26.20 40.68 20.49
N GLN A 482 26.88 41.82 20.51
CA GLN A 482 26.59 42.97 19.64
C GLN A 482 26.99 42.69 18.19
N ARG A 483 28.09 41.96 17.97
CA ARG A 483 28.45 41.51 16.63
C ARG A 483 27.43 40.51 16.08
N ILE A 484 26.93 39.59 16.90
CA ILE A 484 25.91 38.64 16.45
C ILE A 484 24.57 39.33 16.15
N ILE A 485 24.14 40.30 16.96
CA ILE A 485 22.93 41.09 16.67
C ILE A 485 23.03 41.73 15.28
N ARG A 486 24.16 42.39 14.97
CA ARG A 486 24.36 43.01 13.65
C ARG A 486 24.26 42.03 12.50
N ILE A 487 24.75 40.80 12.69
CA ILE A 487 24.66 39.72 11.70
C ILE A 487 23.21 39.24 11.56
N PHE A 488 22.50 39.05 12.67
CA PHE A 488 21.10 38.62 12.66
C PHE A 488 20.16 39.68 12.06
N ASP A 489 20.43 40.96 12.32
CA ASP A 489 19.67 42.09 11.77
C ASP A 489 19.73 42.15 10.24
N ARG A 490 20.77 41.59 9.60
CA ARG A 490 20.78 41.41 8.15
C ARG A 490 19.56 40.67 7.62
N VAL A 491 19.07 39.70 8.40
CA VAL A 491 17.93 38.86 8.04
C VAL A 491 16.66 39.39 8.70
N TRP A 492 16.71 39.78 9.98
CA TRP A 492 15.55 40.25 10.72
C TRP A 492 14.97 41.58 10.24
N VAL A 493 15.80 42.48 9.73
CA VAL A 493 15.36 43.79 9.24
C VAL A 493 14.88 43.71 7.79
N SER A 494 15.62 42.99 6.93
CA SER A 494 15.25 42.89 5.53
C SER A 494 14.08 41.94 5.28
N GLY A 495 14.02 40.84 6.04
CA GLY A 495 12.98 39.83 5.91
C GLY A 495 12.99 39.05 4.59
N ILE A 496 14.04 39.17 3.78
CA ILE A 496 14.08 38.55 2.44
C ILE A 496 15.17 37.47 2.32
N PRO A 497 14.92 36.37 1.58
CA PRO A 497 15.91 35.34 1.29
C PRO A 497 17.22 35.82 0.66
N ALA A 498 17.19 36.94 -0.07
CA ALA A 498 18.34 37.43 -0.83
C ALA A 498 19.56 37.75 0.04
N ASP A 499 19.35 38.11 1.30
CA ASP A 499 20.43 38.51 2.23
C ASP A 499 21.12 37.32 2.91
N LEU A 500 20.68 36.08 2.64
CA LEU A 500 21.23 34.88 3.27
C LEU A 500 22.71 34.62 2.91
N ASP A 501 23.15 35.05 1.72
CA ASP A 501 24.56 34.91 1.32
C ASP A 501 25.48 35.87 2.09
N THR A 502 25.07 37.13 2.25
CA THR A 502 25.78 38.10 3.10
C THR A 502 25.79 37.64 4.55
N PHE A 503 24.63 37.18 5.04
CA PHE A 503 24.50 36.60 6.38
C PHE A 503 25.44 35.41 6.58
N GLN A 504 25.52 34.49 5.61
CA GLN A 504 26.41 33.34 5.66
C GLN A 504 27.87 33.77 5.79
N ASP A 505 28.32 34.74 5.00
CA ASP A 505 29.71 35.16 5.00
C ASP A 505 30.07 35.87 6.30
N GLU A 506 29.24 36.80 6.79
CA GLU A 506 29.45 37.47 8.07
C GLU A 506 29.42 36.48 9.27
N LEU A 507 28.54 35.47 9.22
CA LEU A 507 28.48 34.44 10.25
C LEU A 507 29.70 33.50 10.21
N ARG A 508 30.21 33.19 9.01
CA ARG A 508 31.43 32.39 8.83
C ARG A 508 32.63 33.08 9.46
N ASP A 509 32.72 34.41 9.39
CA ASP A 509 33.81 35.17 10.00
C ASP A 509 33.85 35.05 11.53
N VAL A 510 32.74 34.73 12.17
CA VAL A 510 32.66 34.55 13.64
C VAL A 510 32.82 33.08 14.02
N LEU A 511 32.22 32.16 13.26
CA LEU A 511 32.21 30.73 13.59
C LEU A 511 33.40 29.95 13.01
N GLY A 512 34.09 30.49 12.02
CA GLY A 512 35.13 29.82 11.25
C GLY A 512 34.55 28.74 10.32
N LYS A 513 34.21 27.56 10.87
CA LYS A 513 33.66 26.46 10.07
C LYS A 513 32.14 26.56 9.97
N LEU A 514 31.65 27.00 8.81
CA LEU A 514 30.21 27.11 8.52
C LEU A 514 29.90 26.54 7.13
N THR A 515 28.99 25.57 7.07
CA THR A 515 28.45 25.06 5.79
C THR A 515 27.30 25.94 5.31
N ALA A 516 27.10 26.01 3.99
CA ALA A 516 25.97 26.73 3.42
C ALA A 516 24.63 26.21 3.95
N GLY A 517 24.48 24.89 4.10
CA GLY A 517 23.26 24.30 4.67
C GLY A 517 22.96 24.71 6.11
N ASN A 518 23.97 24.86 6.97
CA ASN A 518 23.78 25.35 8.35
C ASN A 518 23.41 26.84 8.36
N ALA A 519 24.05 27.63 7.50
CA ALA A 519 23.70 29.05 7.34
C ALA A 519 22.26 29.21 6.85
N THR A 520 21.85 28.45 5.81
CA THR A 520 20.47 28.41 5.33
C THR A 520 19.49 28.01 6.44
N ALA A 521 19.81 26.98 7.22
CA ALA A 521 18.91 26.49 8.27
C ALA A 521 18.70 27.54 9.38
N LEU A 522 19.75 28.24 9.82
CA LEU A 522 19.61 29.31 10.81
C LEU A 522 18.91 30.53 10.20
N GLY A 523 19.30 30.93 8.99
CA GLY A 523 18.68 32.03 8.26
C GLY A 523 17.18 31.83 8.07
N ALA A 524 16.74 30.61 7.70
CA ALA A 524 15.33 30.25 7.61
C ALA A 524 14.57 30.45 8.92
N GLN A 525 15.17 30.09 10.07
CA GLN A 525 14.54 30.31 11.39
C GLN A 525 14.42 31.81 11.71
N LEU A 526 15.40 32.61 11.32
CA LEU A 526 15.35 34.07 11.49
C LEU A 526 14.30 34.70 10.56
N LEU A 527 14.17 34.23 9.31
CA LEU A 527 13.14 34.67 8.37
C LEU A 527 11.72 34.30 8.86
N MET A 528 11.52 33.10 9.40
CA MET A 528 10.25 32.71 10.04
C MET A 528 9.87 33.63 11.21
N ALA A 529 10.86 34.17 11.95
CA ALA A 529 10.58 35.15 13.01
C ALA A 529 10.04 36.48 12.45
N VAL A 530 10.39 36.82 11.20
CA VAL A 530 9.85 37.98 10.49
C VAL A 530 8.44 37.70 10.00
N ASP A 531 8.25 36.60 9.27
CA ASP A 531 6.97 36.16 8.72
C ASP A 531 6.97 34.63 8.58
N ASP A 532 6.18 33.95 9.40
CA ASP A 532 6.05 32.49 9.42
C ASP A 532 4.97 31.95 8.47
N ALA A 533 4.26 32.83 7.75
CA ALA A 533 3.36 32.46 6.67
C ALA A 533 4.12 32.37 5.33
N GLU A 534 5.06 33.29 5.09
CA GLU A 534 5.85 33.37 3.85
C GLU A 534 7.17 32.58 3.92
N ASN A 535 7.53 32.04 5.09
CA ASN A 535 8.79 31.32 5.29
C ASN A 535 8.59 29.93 5.93
N ALA A 536 9.50 29.02 5.58
CA ALA A 536 9.43 27.63 6.01
C ALA A 536 10.74 27.15 6.67
N PRO A 537 10.68 26.20 7.61
CA PRO A 537 11.88 25.64 8.23
C PRO A 537 12.73 24.88 7.20
N TYR A 538 14.04 25.11 7.21
CA TYR A 538 14.98 24.44 6.31
C TYR A 538 15.85 23.42 7.05
N SER A 539 15.94 22.19 6.53
CA SER A 539 16.89 21.17 7.00
C SER A 539 17.63 20.56 5.83
N PRO A 540 18.98 20.69 5.72
CA PRO A 540 19.73 20.26 4.55
C PRO A 540 19.42 18.82 4.13
N SER A 541 19.44 17.89 5.10
CA SER A 541 19.22 16.46 4.86
C SER A 541 17.79 16.12 4.44
N ARG A 542 16.78 16.78 5.03
CA ARG A 542 15.37 16.50 4.73
C ARG A 542 14.97 17.10 3.39
N THR A 543 15.37 18.35 3.13
CA THR A 543 15.12 19.03 1.87
C THR A 543 15.80 18.32 0.70
N ALA A 544 17.04 17.86 0.85
CA ALA A 544 17.70 17.02 -0.16
C ALA A 544 16.93 15.73 -0.45
N ARG A 545 16.33 15.11 0.58
CA ARG A 545 15.51 13.92 0.42
C ARG A 545 14.19 14.20 -0.31
N TRP A 546 13.61 15.38 -0.13
CA TRP A 546 12.40 15.80 -0.85
C TRP A 546 12.65 15.84 -2.35
N TYR A 547 13.72 16.51 -2.79
CA TYR A 547 14.11 16.55 -4.21
C TYR A 547 14.30 15.15 -4.81
N GLN A 548 14.97 14.25 -4.08
CA GLN A 548 15.16 12.86 -4.52
C GLN A 548 13.85 12.08 -4.66
N LEU A 549 12.89 12.30 -3.75
CA LEU A 549 11.62 11.56 -3.74
C LEU A 549 10.62 12.12 -4.76
N SER A 550 10.72 13.40 -5.11
CA SER A 550 9.82 14.07 -6.05
C SER A 550 10.40 14.20 -7.46
N GLY A 551 11.61 13.70 -7.69
CA GLY A 551 12.34 13.89 -8.96
C GLY A 551 12.66 15.35 -9.30
N ALA A 552 12.52 16.28 -8.35
CA ALA A 552 12.75 17.70 -8.58
C ALA A 552 14.26 18.01 -8.57
N GLU A 553 14.68 18.96 -9.38
CA GLU A 553 16.08 19.40 -9.41
C GLU A 553 16.38 20.21 -8.15
N GLY A 554 17.25 19.65 -7.30
CA GLY A 554 17.74 20.32 -6.10
C GLY A 554 18.96 21.20 -6.39
N PRO A 555 19.29 22.14 -5.50
CA PRO A 555 20.49 22.96 -5.62
C PRO A 555 21.76 22.09 -5.49
N GLU A 556 22.81 22.42 -6.24
CA GLU A 556 24.12 21.76 -6.14
C GLU A 556 24.72 21.86 -4.73
N ASP A 557 25.63 20.96 -4.37
CA ASP A 557 26.34 21.00 -3.09
C ASP A 557 27.19 22.26 -2.89
N SER A 558 27.62 22.88 -4.00
CA SER A 558 28.34 24.16 -4.06
C SER A 558 27.44 25.38 -3.83
N SER A 559 26.12 25.22 -3.87
CA SER A 559 25.16 26.33 -3.87
C SER A 559 25.18 27.15 -2.59
N SER A 560 24.96 28.45 -2.75
CA SER A 560 24.92 29.45 -1.69
C SER A 560 23.70 29.30 -0.78
N ALA A 561 23.68 30.04 0.34
CA ALA A 561 22.60 29.94 1.31
C ALA A 561 21.28 30.47 0.74
N THR A 562 21.33 31.59 0.00
CA THR A 562 20.20 32.16 -0.74
C THR A 562 19.68 31.18 -1.79
N ALA A 563 20.55 30.64 -2.64
CA ALA A 563 20.15 29.72 -3.71
C ALA A 563 19.44 28.47 -3.15
N ARG A 564 19.96 27.92 -2.05
CA ARG A 564 19.36 26.76 -1.37
C ARG A 564 17.98 27.04 -0.79
N TYR A 565 17.79 28.20 -0.19
CA TYR A 565 16.50 28.54 0.42
C TYR A 565 15.44 28.86 -0.63
N THR A 566 15.78 29.69 -1.62
CA THR A 566 14.87 30.04 -2.71
C THR A 566 14.44 28.81 -3.52
N ALA A 567 15.36 27.88 -3.79
CA ALA A 567 15.02 26.61 -4.44
C ALA A 567 14.07 25.74 -3.58
N MET A 568 14.17 25.81 -2.25
CA MET A 568 13.23 25.11 -1.36
C MET A 568 11.85 25.77 -1.39
N LEU A 569 11.76 27.10 -1.31
CA LEU A 569 10.49 27.80 -1.34
C LEU A 569 9.75 27.55 -2.66
N ALA A 570 10.43 27.68 -3.81
CA ALA A 570 9.84 27.39 -5.12
C ALA A 570 9.36 25.92 -5.25
N PHE A 571 10.07 24.99 -4.61
CA PHE A 571 9.62 23.60 -4.53
C PHE A 571 8.36 23.45 -3.69
N LEU A 572 8.27 24.13 -2.54
CA LEU A 572 7.07 24.12 -1.69
C LEU A 572 5.86 24.73 -2.41
N ASP A 573 6.04 25.80 -3.19
CA ASP A 573 4.96 26.38 -4.01
C ASP A 573 4.45 25.39 -5.07
N SER A 574 5.38 24.67 -5.71
CA SER A 574 5.05 23.63 -6.69
C SER A 574 4.31 22.46 -6.04
N LEU A 575 4.72 22.06 -4.84
CA LEU A 575 4.06 21.01 -4.06
C LEU A 575 2.67 21.45 -3.59
N GLY A 576 2.53 22.69 -3.11
CA GLY A 576 1.24 23.28 -2.74
C GLY A 576 0.26 23.27 -3.91
N SER A 577 0.73 23.65 -5.10
CA SER A 577 -0.08 23.59 -6.33
C SER A 577 -0.52 22.16 -6.68
N ALA A 578 0.33 21.15 -6.44
CA ALA A 578 -0.01 19.75 -6.66
C ALA A 578 -1.02 19.24 -5.61
N ILE A 579 -0.89 19.66 -4.35
CA ILE A 579 -1.84 19.35 -3.27
C ILE A 579 -3.22 19.94 -3.59
N SER A 580 -3.30 21.20 -4.03
CA SER A 580 -4.55 21.83 -4.48
C SER A 580 -5.23 21.02 -5.60
N ARG A 581 -4.49 20.66 -6.66
CA ARG A 581 -5.00 19.78 -7.71
C ARG A 581 -5.50 18.44 -7.19
N ALA A 582 -4.81 17.83 -6.23
CA ALA A 582 -5.17 16.55 -5.66
C ALA A 582 -6.42 16.61 -4.75
N THR A 583 -6.67 17.76 -4.11
CA THR A 583 -7.79 17.97 -3.17
C THR A 583 -9.02 18.62 -3.83
N GLY A 584 -8.86 19.16 -5.04
CA GLY A 584 -9.95 19.84 -5.75
C GLY A 584 -10.19 21.29 -5.28
N GLU A 585 -9.27 21.83 -4.48
CA GLU A 585 -9.16 23.24 -4.11
C GLU A 585 -8.29 23.99 -5.13
#